data_AF-A0A7S2YQ36-F1
#
_entry.id   AF-A0A7S2YQ36-F1
#
_cell.length_a   1.000
_cell.length_b   1.000
_cell.length_c   1.000
_cell.angle_alpha   90.00
_cell.angle_beta   90.00
_cell.angle_gamma   90.00
#
_symmetry.space_group_name_H-M   'P 1'
#
loop_
_entity.id
_entity.type
_entity.pdbx_description
1 polymer ?
#
loop_
_entity_poly.entity_id
_entity_poly.type
_entity_poly.pdbx_seq_one_letter_code
_entity_poly.pdbx_strand_id
1 'polypeptide(L)'
;AQAPLGFFDPLGLVADGDQEKFDRLRYVEIKHGRIAQLAFLGNILPRAGIYLPGNIDYSGDAFSSYPHGIAAIKGPDAIPFEGIGQIICFIGFLEITFMKDVPGTGNEFVGDFR
;
A
#
# COMPACT_ATOMS: atom_id res chain seq x y z
N ALA A 1 3.36 17.13 -17.02
CA ALA A 1 4.80 16.80 -17.04
C ALA A 1 5.51 17.71 -16.06
N GLN A 2 6.46 17.19 -15.28
CA GLN A 2 7.21 17.98 -14.31
C GLN A 2 8.71 17.90 -14.59
N ALA A 3 9.46 18.95 -14.29
CA ALA A 3 10.92 18.91 -14.29
C ALA A 3 11.42 17.91 -13.22
N PRO A 4 12.59 17.27 -13.38
CA PRO A 4 13.64 17.53 -14.38
C PRO A 4 13.50 16.78 -15.71
N LEU A 5 12.68 15.73 -15.79
CA LEU A 5 12.63 14.83 -16.96
C LEU A 5 11.50 15.15 -17.96
N GLY A 6 10.50 15.95 -17.57
CA GLY A 6 9.39 16.27 -18.46
C GLY A 6 8.48 15.07 -18.71
N PHE A 7 8.24 14.73 -19.98
CA PHE A 7 7.51 13.52 -20.37
C PHE A 7 8.50 12.36 -20.49
N PHE A 8 8.36 11.36 -19.61
CA PHE A 8 9.32 10.26 -19.47
C PHE A 8 8.64 8.92 -19.80
N ASP A 9 8.80 8.46 -21.04
CA ASP A 9 8.36 7.13 -21.48
C ASP A 9 9.46 6.46 -22.35
N PRO A 10 10.50 5.88 -21.73
CA PRO A 10 11.58 5.21 -22.47
C PRO A 10 11.16 3.84 -23.02
N LEU A 11 10.05 3.27 -22.55
CA LEU A 11 9.56 1.93 -22.93
C LEU A 11 8.39 1.99 -23.92
N GLY A 12 7.94 3.19 -24.31
CA GLY A 12 6.85 3.39 -25.27
C GLY A 12 5.51 2.84 -24.79
N LEU A 13 5.28 2.79 -23.47
CA LEU A 13 4.08 2.17 -22.90
C LEU A 13 2.79 2.93 -23.26
N VAL A 14 2.89 4.21 -23.61
CA VAL A 14 1.74 5.04 -24.00
C VAL A 14 1.91 5.63 -25.42
N ALA A 15 2.83 5.08 -26.20
CA ALA A 15 3.12 5.55 -27.56
C ALA A 15 1.97 5.31 -28.55
N ASP A 16 1.09 4.35 -28.25
CA ASP A 16 -0.13 4.03 -28.99
C ASP A 16 -1.25 5.07 -28.81
N GLY A 17 -1.12 5.98 -27.84
CA GLY A 17 -2.08 7.07 -27.62
C GLY A 17 -3.45 6.59 -27.10
N ASP A 18 -3.54 5.35 -26.63
CA ASP A 18 -4.78 4.80 -26.07
C ASP A 18 -5.08 5.43 -24.70
N GLN A 19 -6.16 6.20 -24.64
CA GLN A 19 -6.60 6.89 -23.44
C GLN A 19 -6.99 5.93 -22.32
N GLU A 20 -7.64 4.80 -22.63
CA GLU A 20 -8.07 3.83 -21.62
C GLU A 20 -6.86 3.19 -20.93
N LYS A 21 -5.84 2.85 -21.72
CA LYS A 21 -4.57 2.34 -21.23
C LYS A 21 -3.85 3.38 -20.36
N PHE A 22 -3.84 4.65 -20.77
CA PHE A 22 -3.24 5.73 -19.99
C PHE A 22 -3.93 5.91 -18.63
N ASP A 23 -5.27 5.93 -18.62
CA ASP A 23 -6.05 6.10 -17.40
C ASP A 23 -5.84 4.91 -16.45
N ARG A 24 -5.77 3.68 -16.97
CA ARG A 24 -5.44 2.50 -16.17
C ARG A 24 -4.02 2.59 -15.58
N LEU A 25 -3.03 3.01 -16.37
CA LEU A 25 -1.65 3.16 -15.90
C LEU A 25 -1.55 4.23 -14.80
N ARG A 26 -2.24 5.36 -14.97
CA ARG A 26 -2.31 6.42 -13.96
C ARG A 26 -2.96 5.93 -12.66
N TYR A 27 -4.05 5.18 -12.76
CA TYR A 27 -4.74 4.60 -11.61
C TYR A 27 -3.81 3.69 -10.80
N VAL A 28 -3.14 2.78 -11.51
CA VAL A 28 -2.21 1.82 -10.90
C VAL A 28 -1.01 2.54 -10.28
N GLU A 29 -0.45 3.54 -10.96
CA GLU A 29 0.66 4.36 -10.45
C GLU A 29 0.29 5.05 -9.13
N ILE A 30 -0.88 5.71 -9.07
CA ILE A 30 -1.36 6.39 -7.86
C ILE A 30 -1.58 5.39 -6.72
N LYS A 31 -2.18 4.21 -7.01
CA LYS A 31 -2.39 3.16 -6.00
C LYS A 31 -1.06 2.68 -5.41
N HIS A 32 -0.07 2.38 -6.26
CA HIS A 32 1.26 1.98 -5.80
C HIS A 32 1.97 3.09 -5.02
N GLY A 33 1.85 4.34 -5.46
CA GLY A 33 2.42 5.50 -4.76
C GLY A 33 1.86 5.67 -3.35
N ARG A 34 0.54 5.59 -3.19
CA ARG A 34 -0.12 5.67 -1.86
C ARG A 34 0.32 4.54 -0.94
N ILE A 35 0.41 3.30 -1.46
CA ILE A 35 0.91 2.15 -0.69
C ILE A 35 2.37 2.35 -0.28
N ALA A 36 3.24 2.81 -1.19
CA ALA A 36 4.65 3.04 -0.92
C ALA A 36 4.88 4.14 0.14
N GLN A 37 4.08 5.22 0.13
CA GLN A 37 4.14 6.28 1.14
C GLN A 37 3.83 5.73 2.55
N LEU A 38 2.77 4.93 2.68
CA LEU A 38 2.40 4.29 3.94
C LEU A 38 3.44 3.24 4.38
N ALA A 39 3.96 2.44 3.44
CA ALA A 39 4.99 1.44 3.72
C ALA A 39 6.30 2.08 4.21
N PHE A 40 6.69 3.23 3.62
CA PHE A 40 7.87 3.96 4.05
C PHE A 40 7.73 4.46 5.50
N LEU A 41 6.61 5.11 5.82
CA LEU A 41 6.33 5.56 7.18
C LEU A 41 6.25 4.38 8.17
N GLY A 42 5.56 3.31 7.78
CA GLY A 42 5.39 2.10 8.59
C GLY A 42 6.69 1.33 8.84
N ASN A 43 7.71 1.47 7.99
CA ASN A 43 9.03 0.89 8.23
C ASN A 43 9.93 1.79 9.10
N ILE A 44 9.76 3.11 9.04
CA ILE A 44 10.55 4.07 9.82
C ILE A 44 10.13 4.07 11.29
N LEU A 45 8.83 4.08 11.59
CA LEU A 45 8.32 4.20 12.97
C LEU A 45 8.82 3.08 13.90
N PRO A 46 8.73 1.78 13.53
CA PRO A 46 9.26 0.70 14.37
C PRO A 46 10.78 0.80 14.53
N ARG A 47 11.49 1.19 13.46
CA ARG A 47 12.95 1.36 13.50
C ARG A 47 13.39 2.53 14.38
N ALA A 48 12.56 3.55 14.51
CA ALA A 48 12.74 4.64 15.46
C ALA A 48 12.44 4.24 16.92
N GLY A 49 12.03 2.99 17.16
CA GLY A 49 11.68 2.49 18.48
C GLY A 49 10.28 2.86 18.96
N ILE A 50 9.41 3.35 18.05
CA ILE A 50 8.04 3.73 18.36
C ILE A 50 7.14 2.54 18.08
N TYR A 51 6.61 1.95 19.15
CA TYR A 51 5.69 0.81 19.11
C TYR A 51 4.37 1.17 19.78
N LEU A 52 3.31 0.46 19.40
CA LEU A 52 2.05 0.52 20.12
C LEU A 52 2.26 -0.06 21.53
N PRO A 53 1.71 0.58 22.58
CA PRO A 53 1.79 0.05 23.93
C PRO A 53 0.89 -1.19 24.05
N GLY A 54 1.40 -2.25 24.69
CA GLY A 54 0.65 -3.47 24.98
C GLY A 54 1.14 -4.70 24.21
N ASN A 55 0.31 -5.74 24.26
CA ASN A 55 0.59 -7.04 23.62
C ASN A 55 -0.21 -7.16 22.33
N ILE A 56 0.38 -7.78 21.32
CA ILE A 56 -0.26 -8.04 20.02
C ILE A 56 -1.31 -9.15 20.13
N ASP A 57 -1.13 -10.05 21.09
CA ASP A 57 -1.99 -11.22 21.29
C ASP A 57 -2.38 -11.41 22.77
N TYR A 58 -3.25 -12.40 22.99
CA TYR A 58 -3.65 -12.80 24.33
C TYR A 58 -2.58 -13.64 25.06
N SER A 59 -1.53 -14.08 24.36
CA SER A 59 -0.42 -14.87 24.93
C SER A 59 0.62 -14.00 25.62
N GLY A 60 0.66 -12.70 25.32
CA GLY A 60 1.52 -11.73 25.99
C GLY A 60 2.67 -11.20 25.16
N ASP A 61 2.69 -11.44 23.85
CA ASP A 61 3.78 -11.01 22.98
C ASP A 61 3.71 -9.49 22.74
N ALA A 62 4.73 -8.74 23.15
CA ALA A 62 4.75 -7.29 23.01
C ALA A 62 5.06 -6.85 21.57
N PHE A 63 4.53 -5.70 21.13
CA PHE A 63 4.85 -5.17 19.79
C PHE A 63 6.35 -4.89 19.55
N SER A 64 7.13 -4.76 20.64
CA SER A 64 8.57 -4.51 20.59
C SER A 64 9.43 -5.77 20.44
N SER A 65 8.86 -6.98 20.62
CA SER A 65 9.62 -8.23 20.48
C SER A 65 9.78 -8.67 19.02
N TYR A 66 8.99 -8.12 18.09
CA TYR A 66 9.03 -8.50 16.68
C TYR A 66 10.12 -7.79 15.90
N PRO A 67 10.84 -8.50 15.00
CA PRO A 67 11.91 -7.93 14.19
C PRO A 67 11.36 -7.03 13.07
N HIS A 68 12.21 -6.16 12.53
CA HIS A 68 11.82 -5.21 11.48
C HIS A 68 11.97 -5.76 10.06
N GLY A 69 11.23 -5.16 9.13
CA GLY A 69 11.35 -5.43 7.70
C GLY A 69 10.94 -6.85 7.32
N ILE A 70 11.67 -7.48 6.41
CA ILE A 70 11.33 -8.83 5.88
C ILE A 70 11.37 -9.90 6.98
N ALA A 71 12.15 -9.69 8.04
CA ALA A 71 12.22 -10.60 9.18
C ALA A 71 10.89 -10.66 9.96
N ALA A 72 10.05 -9.62 9.92
CA ALA A 72 8.72 -9.67 10.53
C ALA A 72 7.79 -10.70 9.87
N ILE A 73 8.06 -11.05 8.60
CA ILE A 73 7.20 -11.90 7.77
C ILE A 73 7.77 -13.32 7.65
N LYS A 74 9.10 -13.48 7.59
CA LYS A 74 9.75 -14.79 7.36
C LYS A 74 10.89 -15.10 8.35
N GLY A 75 11.02 -14.33 9.42
CA GLY A 75 12.04 -14.52 10.44
C GLY A 75 11.68 -15.61 11.47
N PRO A 76 12.63 -15.94 12.36
CA PRO A 76 12.41 -16.89 13.46
C PRO A 76 11.34 -16.41 14.45
N ASP A 77 11.26 -15.09 14.68
CA ASP A 77 10.26 -14.43 15.53
C ASP A 77 9.24 -13.68 14.66
N ALA A 78 8.74 -14.32 13.60
CA ALA A 78 7.77 -13.71 12.68
C ALA A 78 6.36 -13.65 13.29
N ILE A 79 5.55 -12.73 12.77
CA ILE A 79 4.13 -12.63 13.10
C ILE A 79 3.46 -13.97 12.72
N PRO A 80 2.59 -14.53 13.59
CA PRO A 80 1.89 -15.78 13.29
C PRO A 80 1.08 -15.68 12.00
N PHE A 81 0.97 -16.80 11.27
CA PHE A 81 0.30 -16.85 9.98
C PHE A 81 -1.16 -16.36 10.04
N GLU A 82 -1.85 -16.60 11.15
CA GLU A 82 -3.22 -16.12 11.38
C GLU A 82 -3.30 -14.59 11.41
N GLY A 83 -2.33 -13.92 12.05
CA GLY A 83 -2.26 -12.46 12.09
C GLY A 83 -1.99 -11.86 10.71
N ILE A 84 -1.09 -12.46 9.93
CA ILE A 84 -0.85 -12.07 8.53
C ILE A 84 -2.12 -12.29 7.69
N GLY A 85 -2.81 -13.41 7.90
CA GLY A 85 -4.08 -13.72 7.24
C GLY A 85 -5.15 -12.66 7.50
N GLN A 86 -5.31 -12.21 8.75
CA GLN A 86 -6.24 -11.14 9.10
C GLN A 86 -5.91 -9.82 8.39
N ILE A 87 -4.62 -9.45 8.32
CA ILE A 87 -4.18 -8.23 7.63
C ILE A 87 -4.50 -8.32 6.13
N ILE A 88 -4.19 -9.45 5.48
CA ILE A 88 -4.47 -9.64 4.05
C ILE A 88 -5.97 -9.63 3.79
N CYS A 89 -6.77 -10.31 4.62
CA CYS A 89 -8.22 -10.29 4.53
C CYS A 89 -8.79 -8.88 4.67
N PHE A 90 -8.27 -8.09 5.61
CA PHE A 90 -8.70 -6.70 5.80
C PHE A 90 -8.33 -5.82 4.60
N ILE A 91 -7.12 -5.94 4.07
CA ILE A 91 -6.70 -5.22 2.85
C ILE A 91 -7.61 -5.61 1.67
N GLY A 92 -7.84 -6.91 1.47
CA GLY A 92 -8.74 -7.41 0.43
C GLY A 92 -10.17 -6.88 0.58
N PHE A 93 -10.68 -6.83 1.82
CA PHE A 93 -11.99 -6.24 2.11
C PHE A 93 -12.03 -4.75 1.75
N LEU A 94 -11.02 -3.96 2.13
CA LEU A 94 -10.95 -2.53 1.78
C LEU A 94 -10.89 -2.31 0.26
N GLU A 95 -10.14 -3.15 -0.47
CA GLU A 95 -10.07 -3.06 -1.93
C GLU A 95 -11.41 -3.40 -2.61
N ILE A 96 -12.18 -4.34 -2.04
CA ILE A 96 -13.45 -4.77 -2.63
C ILE A 96 -14.59 -3.81 -2.31
N THR A 97 -14.57 -3.17 -1.14
CA THR A 97 -15.73 -2.41 -0.63
C THR A 97 -15.54 -0.90 -0.62
N PHE A 98 -14.33 -0.40 -0.33
CA PHE A 98 -14.08 1.03 -0.14
C PHE A 98 -13.23 1.66 -1.25
N MET A 99 -12.17 0.98 -1.72
CA MET A 99 -11.28 1.52 -2.77
C MET A 99 -11.80 1.19 -4.17
N LYS A 100 -13.06 1.50 -4.42
CA LYS A 100 -13.70 1.39 -5.74
C LYS A 100 -14.25 2.74 -6.16
N ASP A 101 -14.18 2.97 -7.46
CA ASP A 101 -14.88 4.07 -8.10
C ASP A 101 -16.39 3.74 -8.13
N VAL A 102 -17.22 4.57 -7.49
CA VAL A 102 -18.68 4.43 -7.52
C VAL A 102 -19.21 5.21 -8.72
N PRO A 103 -19.85 4.55 -9.71
CA PRO A 103 -20.35 5.26 -10.89
C PRO A 103 -21.40 6.29 -10.49
N GLY A 104 -21.19 7.56 -10.85
CA GLY A 104 -22.15 8.64 -10.65
C GLY A 104 -21.93 9.54 -9.43
N THR A 105 -20.82 9.38 -8.68
CA THR A 105 -20.48 10.25 -7.53
C THR A 105 -19.64 11.48 -7.88
N GLY A 106 -19.45 11.76 -9.18
CA GLY A 106 -18.68 12.93 -9.62
C GLY A 106 -17.17 12.75 -9.50
N ASN A 107 -16.66 11.58 -9.89
CA ASN A 107 -15.23 11.31 -9.91
C ASN A 107 -14.55 12.17 -10.99
N GLU A 108 -13.82 13.19 -10.55
CA GLU A 108 -13.27 14.25 -11.43
C GLU A 108 -11.95 13.81 -12.10
N PHE A 109 -11.25 12.84 -11.51
CA PHE A 109 -9.98 12.33 -12.01
C PHE A 109 -9.71 10.89 -11.57
N VAL A 110 -8.80 10.23 -12.29
CA VAL A 110 -8.40 8.85 -12.03
C VAL A 110 -7.79 8.71 -10.62
N GLY A 111 -8.37 7.81 -9.81
CA GLY A 111 -7.91 7.56 -8.43
C GLY A 111 -8.65 8.37 -7.35
N ASP A 112 -9.75 9.01 -7.72
CA ASP A 112 -10.78 9.54 -6.83
C ASP A 112 -11.68 8.41 -6.30
N PHE A 113 -11.92 8.38 -4.99
CA PHE A 113 -12.63 7.31 -4.29
C PHE A 113 -13.79 7.90 -3.46
N ARG A 114 -14.74 8.56 -4.13
CA ARG A 114 -15.90 9.22 -3.53
C ARG A 114 -17.16 8.36 -3.56
#